data_AF-A0A4Y2NHZ7-F1
#
_entry.id   AF-A0A4Y2NHZ7-F1
#
_cell.length_a   1.000
_cell.length_b   1.000
_cell.length_c   1.000
_cell.angle_alpha   90.00
_cell.angle_beta   90.00
_cell.angle_gamma   90.00
#
_symmetry.space_group_name_H-M   'P 1'
#
loop_
_entity.id
_entity.type
_entity.pdbx_description
1 polymer ?
#
loop_
_entity_poly.entity_id
_entity_poly.type
_entity_poly.pdbx_seq_one_letter_code
_entity_poly.pdbx_strand_id
1 'polypeptide(L)'
;MEPGNLLKSPRRNRQKHQKILRREYPETSEVASAKQVLSWREEYDLKLRKDCSYTLIYQSLSPEFKPLISQTTDGAEAWRILKKHFEPTTRARVIQLLDDFFNTRFETGEALGLFLCRVKQGAERLRKVCHQLQPLYQGYQMNRSLPAEYQSIVQTIYRWTDAEFQPDKIEIELLLEENRLRLTRRTWIL
;
A
#
# COMPACT_ATOMS: atom_id res chain seq x y z
N MET A 1 -54.08 86.03 50.47
CA MET A 1 -53.20 86.37 51.60
C MET A 1 -52.10 85.31 51.66
N GLU A 2 -50.87 85.71 51.32
CA GLU A 2 -49.58 85.13 51.78
C GLU A 2 -49.46 85.27 53.32
N PRO A 3 -48.61 84.52 54.07
CA PRO A 3 -47.14 84.36 53.86
C PRO A 3 -46.60 82.93 54.19
N GLY A 4 -45.31 82.55 54.07
CA GLY A 4 -44.09 83.17 53.58
C GLY A 4 -42.83 82.29 53.86
N ASN A 5 -41.75 82.59 53.12
CA ASN A 5 -40.30 82.44 53.37
C ASN A 5 -39.51 81.09 53.29
N LEU A 6 -38.73 81.01 52.18
CA LEU A 6 -37.24 80.95 52.06
C LEU A 6 -36.42 79.88 52.80
N LEU A 7 -35.84 78.95 52.03
CA LEU A 7 -34.62 78.19 52.36
C LEU A 7 -33.72 78.05 51.12
N LYS A 8 -32.45 78.47 51.25
CA LYS A 8 -31.39 78.44 50.23
C LYS A 8 -30.77 77.05 50.09
N SER A 9 -30.41 76.65 48.86
CA SER A 9 -29.71 75.39 48.56
C SER A 9 -28.21 75.59 48.24
N PRO A 10 -27.34 74.56 48.42
CA PRO A 10 -25.91 74.75 48.67
C PRO A 10 -24.94 74.29 47.55
N ARG A 11 -23.65 74.56 47.84
CA ARG A 11 -22.41 74.53 47.05
C ARG A 11 -21.96 73.16 46.46
N ARG A 12 -21.27 73.26 45.31
CA ARG A 12 -20.39 72.28 44.62
C ARG A 12 -19.23 71.77 45.49
N ASN A 13 -18.88 70.48 45.38
CA ASN A 13 -17.49 69.95 45.33
C ASN A 13 -17.52 68.44 44.97
N ARG A 14 -17.09 68.04 43.76
CA ARG A 14 -15.73 67.52 43.42
C ARG A 14 -15.24 66.37 44.30
N GLN A 15 -15.57 65.14 43.92
CA GLN A 15 -14.81 63.93 44.29
C GLN A 15 -13.96 63.49 43.10
N LYS A 16 -12.66 63.32 43.35
CA LYS A 16 -11.69 62.69 42.47
C LYS A 16 -11.12 61.50 43.24
N HIS A 17 -11.03 60.37 42.53
CA HIS A 17 -10.21 59.16 42.79
C HIS A 17 -10.80 58.24 43.88
N GLN A 18 -10.95 56.93 43.69
CA GLN A 18 -10.07 55.98 43.00
C GLN A 18 -10.84 54.67 42.81
N LYS A 19 -10.89 54.11 41.58
CA LYS A 19 -11.10 52.66 41.35
C LYS A 19 -10.74 52.32 39.90
N ILE A 20 -9.49 51.89 39.76
CA ILE A 20 -9.02 50.71 39.00
C ILE A 20 -9.97 50.25 37.88
N LEU A 21 -9.53 50.42 36.63
CA LEU A 21 -9.89 49.50 35.55
C LEU A 21 -8.63 49.26 34.70
N ARG A 22 -7.92 48.16 35.02
CA ARG A 22 -7.02 47.54 34.05
C ARG A 22 -7.87 47.24 32.82
N ARG A 23 -7.63 47.95 31.72
CA ARG A 23 -8.06 47.50 30.40
C ARG A 23 -7.13 46.35 30.02
N GLU A 24 -7.54 45.13 30.31
CA GLU A 24 -7.07 43.97 29.57
C GLU A 24 -7.64 44.09 28.15
N TYR A 25 -6.77 44.29 27.17
CA TYR A 25 -7.11 44.15 25.77
C TYR A 25 -7.28 42.64 25.46
N PRO A 26 -8.24 42.24 24.61
CA PRO A 26 -8.54 40.83 24.39
C PRO A 26 -7.53 40.22 23.39
N GLU A 27 -6.38 39.75 23.89
CA GLU A 27 -5.42 38.93 23.12
C GLU A 27 -6.01 37.58 22.66
N THR A 28 -7.17 37.18 23.18
CA THR A 28 -7.83 35.92 22.84
C THR A 28 -8.61 35.95 21.52
N SER A 29 -9.01 37.14 21.05
CA SER A 29 -9.77 37.31 19.79
C SER A 29 -8.86 37.21 18.56
N GLU A 30 -7.67 37.81 18.64
CA GLU A 30 -6.71 37.84 17.54
C GLU A 30 -6.08 36.46 17.29
N VAL A 31 -5.82 35.68 18.34
CA VAL A 31 -5.22 34.33 18.21
C VAL A 31 -6.22 33.32 17.65
N ALA A 32 -7.51 33.41 18.00
CA ALA A 32 -8.55 32.56 17.41
C ALA A 32 -8.79 32.90 15.93
N SER A 33 -8.81 34.19 15.60
CA SER A 33 -8.89 34.69 14.23
C SER A 33 -7.66 34.28 13.40
N ALA A 34 -6.45 34.42 13.94
CA ALA A 34 -5.21 34.00 13.28
C ALA A 34 -5.16 32.48 13.06
N LYS A 35 -5.59 31.66 14.02
CA LYS A 35 -5.70 30.20 13.84
C LYS A 35 -6.72 29.81 12.78
N GLN A 36 -7.87 30.48 12.73
CA GLN A 36 -8.86 30.28 11.66
C GLN A 36 -8.29 30.71 10.30
N VAL A 37 -7.65 31.88 10.20
CA VAL A 37 -7.03 32.38 8.96
C VAL A 37 -5.90 31.46 8.47
N LEU A 38 -5.10 30.88 9.37
CA LEU A 38 -4.10 29.86 9.03
C LEU A 38 -4.75 28.58 8.49
N SER A 39 -5.84 28.11 9.10
CA SER A 39 -6.64 26.98 8.62
C SER A 39 -7.25 27.22 7.23
N TRP A 40 -7.82 28.41 6.97
CA TRP A 40 -8.34 28.77 5.64
C TRP A 40 -7.23 28.88 4.59
N ARG A 41 -6.07 29.42 4.97
CA ARG A 41 -4.89 29.52 4.09
C ARG A 41 -4.37 28.12 3.72
N GLU A 42 -4.27 27.22 4.68
CA GLU A 42 -3.83 25.83 4.45
C GLU A 42 -4.81 25.05 3.56
N GLU A 43 -6.11 25.22 3.77
CA GLU A 43 -7.15 24.61 2.92
C GLU A 43 -7.13 25.17 1.49
N TYR A 44 -6.89 26.48 1.35
CA TYR A 44 -6.74 27.14 0.06
C TYR A 44 -5.49 26.65 -0.68
N ASP A 45 -4.34 26.62 -0.01
CA ASP A 45 -3.08 26.13 -0.58
C ASP A 45 -3.18 24.64 -0.96
N LEU A 46 -3.87 23.83 -0.16
CA LEU A 46 -4.12 22.43 -0.47
C LEU A 46 -5.01 22.28 -1.72
N LYS A 47 -6.05 23.10 -1.85
CA LYS A 47 -6.90 23.18 -3.05
C LYS A 47 -6.06 23.50 -4.28
N LEU A 48 -5.25 24.55 -4.18
CA LEU A 48 -4.43 25.03 -5.26
C LEU A 48 -3.41 23.97 -5.70
N ARG A 49 -2.78 23.27 -4.75
CA ARG A 49 -1.87 22.16 -5.05
C ARG A 49 -2.59 21.01 -5.76
N LYS A 50 -3.82 20.68 -5.37
CA LYS A 50 -4.63 19.64 -6.03
C LYS A 50 -5.01 20.07 -7.46
N ASP A 51 -5.50 21.29 -7.64
CA ASP A 51 -5.92 21.81 -8.95
C ASP A 51 -4.72 21.95 -9.92
N CYS A 52 -3.56 22.39 -9.41
CA CYS A 52 -2.32 22.44 -10.17
C CYS A 52 -1.79 21.05 -10.56
N SER A 53 -1.99 20.04 -9.70
CA SER A 53 -1.45 18.70 -9.95
C SER A 53 -2.02 18.05 -11.21
N TYR A 54 -3.32 18.15 -11.46
CA TYR A 54 -3.93 17.67 -12.71
C TYR A 54 -3.38 18.41 -13.93
N THR A 55 -3.28 19.74 -13.85
CA THR A 55 -2.80 20.58 -14.95
C THR A 55 -1.36 20.23 -15.33
N LEU A 56 -0.48 20.03 -14.34
CA LEU A 56 0.91 19.65 -14.55
C LEU A 56 1.03 18.25 -15.19
N ILE A 57 0.21 17.30 -14.73
CA ILE A 57 0.13 15.95 -15.33
C ILE A 57 -0.36 16.06 -16.78
N TYR A 58 -1.40 16.83 -17.05
CA TYR A 58 -1.98 16.97 -18.40
C TYR A 58 -1.01 17.64 -19.40
N GLN A 59 -0.24 18.63 -18.94
CA GLN A 59 0.77 19.32 -19.75
C GLN A 59 1.99 18.45 -20.05
N SER A 60 2.40 17.59 -19.11
CA SER A 60 3.55 16.71 -19.27
C SER A 60 3.27 15.47 -20.13
N LEU A 61 2.00 15.17 -20.44
CA LEU A 61 1.61 14.04 -21.28
C LEU A 61 1.70 14.33 -22.77
N SER A 62 2.23 13.36 -23.53
CA SER A 62 2.12 13.34 -24.98
C SER A 62 0.64 13.42 -25.42
N PRO A 63 0.32 14.10 -26.54
CA PRO A 63 -1.07 14.30 -26.99
C PRO A 63 -1.89 13.02 -27.10
N GLU A 64 -1.26 11.90 -27.47
CA GLU A 64 -1.87 10.57 -27.61
C GLU A 64 -2.42 9.98 -26.30
N PHE A 65 -1.88 10.38 -25.14
CA PHE A 65 -2.28 9.86 -23.83
C PHE A 65 -3.25 10.77 -23.08
N LYS A 66 -3.48 11.99 -23.57
CA LYS A 66 -4.42 12.96 -22.97
C LYS A 66 -5.86 12.44 -22.86
N PRO A 67 -6.39 11.64 -23.82
CA PRO A 67 -7.73 11.06 -23.68
C PRO A 67 -7.88 10.10 -22.50
N LEU A 68 -6.79 9.55 -21.95
CA LEU A 68 -6.84 8.59 -20.83
C LEU A 68 -7.27 9.24 -19.52
N ILE A 69 -6.94 10.52 -19.34
CA ILE A 69 -7.26 11.27 -18.12
C ILE A 69 -8.31 12.35 -18.38
N SER A 70 -8.85 12.47 -19.59
CA SER A 70 -9.79 13.54 -19.95
C SER A 70 -11.14 13.46 -19.23
N GLN A 71 -11.44 12.33 -18.59
CA GLN A 71 -12.65 12.11 -17.80
C GLN A 71 -12.49 12.51 -16.32
N THR A 72 -11.28 12.86 -15.88
CA THR A 72 -11.00 13.31 -14.53
C THR A 72 -10.37 14.69 -14.55
N THR A 73 -10.58 15.46 -13.48
CA THR A 73 -9.87 16.71 -13.20
C THR A 73 -9.10 16.64 -11.88
N ASP A 74 -9.15 15.49 -11.20
CA ASP A 74 -8.37 15.22 -10.00
C ASP A 74 -7.01 14.64 -10.37
N GLY A 75 -5.95 15.28 -9.92
CA GLY A 75 -4.58 14.86 -10.22
C GLY A 75 -4.21 13.51 -9.59
N ALA A 76 -4.77 13.17 -8.42
CA ALA A 76 -4.51 11.88 -7.79
C ALA A 76 -5.16 10.74 -8.59
N GLU A 77 -6.40 10.92 -9.02
CA GLU A 77 -7.10 9.98 -9.89
C GLU A 77 -6.47 9.90 -11.28
N ALA A 78 -6.06 11.02 -11.87
CA ALA A 78 -5.33 11.05 -13.13
C ALA A 78 -4.02 10.27 -13.04
N TRP A 79 -3.24 10.48 -11.96
CA TRP A 79 -2.03 9.71 -11.70
C TRP A 79 -2.34 8.22 -11.51
N ARG A 80 -3.41 7.84 -10.79
CA ARG A 80 -3.82 6.45 -10.63
C ARG A 80 -4.18 5.79 -11.96
N ILE A 81 -4.89 6.49 -12.84
CA ILE A 81 -5.25 6.00 -14.18
C ILE A 81 -4.01 5.81 -15.04
N LEU A 82 -3.10 6.80 -15.07
CA LEU A 82 -1.83 6.71 -15.80
C LEU A 82 -0.97 5.59 -15.25
N LYS A 83 -0.87 5.48 -13.93
CA LYS A 83 -0.16 4.40 -13.25
C LYS A 83 -0.75 3.05 -13.62
N LYS A 84 -2.08 2.90 -13.62
CA LYS A 84 -2.74 1.67 -14.09
C LYS A 84 -2.56 1.40 -15.59
N HIS A 85 -2.34 2.44 -16.41
CA HIS A 85 -2.19 2.33 -17.86
C HIS A 85 -0.75 2.05 -18.30
N PHE A 86 0.24 2.63 -17.61
CA PHE A 86 1.67 2.48 -17.88
C PHE A 86 2.38 1.47 -16.96
N GLU A 87 1.85 1.21 -15.76
CA GLU A 87 2.30 0.15 -14.86
C GLU A 87 1.46 -1.15 -14.81
N PRO A 88 0.48 -1.47 -15.70
CA PRO A 88 0.11 -2.86 -15.83
C PRO A 88 1.35 -3.52 -16.41
N THR A 89 1.95 -4.40 -15.62
CA THR A 89 3.18 -5.11 -15.91
C THR A 89 3.12 -5.51 -17.37
N THR A 90 3.98 -4.92 -18.21
CA THR A 90 3.86 -5.03 -19.66
C THR A 90 3.70 -6.51 -19.99
N ARG A 91 2.85 -6.87 -20.97
CA ARG A 91 2.66 -8.28 -21.33
C ARG A 91 4.00 -9.02 -21.50
N ALA A 92 5.01 -8.30 -21.99
CA ALA A 92 6.41 -8.72 -22.00
C ALA A 92 6.96 -9.15 -20.63
N ARG A 93 6.76 -8.37 -19.56
CA ARG A 93 7.17 -8.75 -18.20
C ARG A 93 6.38 -9.94 -17.64
N VAL A 94 5.10 -10.04 -17.95
CA VAL A 94 4.30 -11.23 -17.58
C VAL A 94 4.86 -12.48 -18.27
N ILE A 95 5.11 -12.39 -19.58
CA ILE A 95 5.71 -13.47 -20.38
C ILE A 95 7.07 -13.86 -19.80
N GLN A 96 7.94 -12.88 -19.52
CA GLN A 96 9.24 -13.14 -18.91
C GLN A 96 9.12 -13.87 -17.56
N LEU A 97 8.19 -13.46 -16.70
CA LEU A 97 7.98 -14.14 -15.41
C LEU A 97 7.42 -15.56 -15.56
N LEU A 98 6.58 -15.80 -16.57
CA LEU A 98 6.10 -17.14 -16.91
C LEU A 98 7.25 -18.01 -17.42
N ASP A 99 8.09 -17.48 -18.30
CA ASP A 99 9.28 -18.16 -18.81
C ASP A 99 10.23 -18.51 -17.66
N ASP A 100 10.55 -17.55 -16.78
CA ASP A 100 11.40 -17.76 -15.60
C ASP A 100 10.82 -18.87 -14.70
N PHE A 101 9.51 -18.86 -14.46
CA PHE A 101 8.83 -19.84 -13.62
C PHE A 101 8.87 -21.25 -14.24
N PHE A 102 8.42 -21.41 -15.49
CA PHE A 102 8.34 -22.72 -16.13
C PHE A 102 9.70 -23.29 -16.50
N ASN A 103 10.74 -22.44 -16.63
CA ASN A 103 12.12 -22.86 -16.84
C ASN A 103 12.89 -23.12 -15.54
N THR A 104 12.30 -22.94 -14.36
CA THR A 104 12.95 -23.30 -13.09
C THR A 104 13.14 -24.83 -13.02
N ARG A 105 14.38 -25.31 -13.13
CA ARG A 105 14.75 -26.74 -13.07
C ARG A 105 15.51 -27.05 -11.78
N PHE A 106 15.44 -28.29 -11.34
CA PHE A 106 16.31 -28.79 -10.27
C PHE A 106 17.74 -28.89 -10.80
N GLU A 107 18.70 -28.33 -10.08
CA GLU A 107 20.11 -28.32 -10.48
C GLU A 107 20.89 -29.49 -9.85
N THR A 108 21.91 -29.98 -10.55
CA THR A 108 22.75 -31.07 -10.03
C THR A 108 23.50 -30.61 -8.77
N GLY A 109 23.30 -31.32 -7.66
CA GLY A 109 23.91 -30.97 -6.37
C GLY A 109 23.14 -29.92 -5.57
N GLU A 110 22.01 -29.43 -6.07
CA GLU A 110 21.11 -28.55 -5.32
C GLU A 110 20.35 -29.34 -4.23
N ALA A 111 20.14 -28.73 -3.07
CA ALA A 111 19.26 -29.28 -2.06
C ALA A 111 17.79 -29.11 -2.48
N LEU A 112 16.94 -30.12 -2.24
CA LEU A 112 15.54 -30.07 -2.68
C LEU A 112 14.79 -28.87 -2.11
N GLY A 113 15.03 -28.53 -0.84
CA GLY A 113 14.45 -27.34 -0.21
C GLY A 113 14.78 -26.03 -0.95
N LEU A 114 15.98 -25.90 -1.52
CA LEU A 114 16.37 -24.70 -2.30
C LEU A 114 15.58 -24.64 -3.61
N PHE A 115 15.47 -25.77 -4.32
CA PHE A 115 14.68 -25.85 -5.55
C PHE A 115 13.20 -25.48 -5.30
N LEU A 116 12.59 -26.07 -4.27
CA LEU A 116 11.19 -25.78 -3.90
C LEU A 116 11.01 -24.31 -3.50
N CYS A 117 11.99 -23.72 -2.81
CA CYS A 117 12.01 -22.30 -2.49
C CYS A 117 12.04 -21.42 -3.76
N ARG A 118 12.86 -21.76 -4.77
CA ARG A 118 12.91 -21.02 -6.04
C ARG A 118 11.57 -21.08 -6.79
N VAL A 119 10.92 -22.25 -6.82
CA VAL A 119 9.58 -22.41 -7.41
C VAL A 119 8.55 -21.55 -6.67
N LYS A 120 8.55 -21.55 -5.34
CA LYS A 120 7.70 -20.68 -4.50
C LYS A 120 7.93 -19.20 -4.78
N GLN A 121 9.18 -18.77 -4.84
CA GLN A 121 9.53 -17.38 -5.16
C GLN A 121 9.07 -16.97 -6.56
N GLY A 122 9.18 -17.86 -7.54
CA GLY A 122 8.67 -17.65 -8.90
C GLY A 122 7.15 -17.48 -8.93
N ALA A 123 6.43 -18.37 -8.25
CA ALA A 123 4.97 -18.26 -8.09
C ALA A 123 4.55 -16.96 -7.40
N GLU A 124 5.28 -16.53 -6.36
CA GLU A 124 5.01 -15.28 -5.65
C GLU A 124 5.26 -14.04 -6.52
N ARG A 125 6.30 -14.05 -7.37
CA ARG A 125 6.52 -12.99 -8.37
C ARG A 125 5.36 -12.91 -9.37
N LEU A 126 4.86 -14.06 -9.82
CA LEU A 126 3.71 -14.14 -10.71
C LEU A 126 2.44 -13.66 -10.02
N ARG A 127 2.17 -14.03 -8.75
CA ARG A 127 0.99 -13.60 -7.98
C ARG A 127 0.88 -12.07 -7.87
N LYS A 128 2.01 -11.37 -7.76
CA LYS A 128 2.06 -9.90 -7.67
C LYS A 128 1.67 -9.19 -8.97
N VAL A 129 1.86 -9.86 -10.10
CA VAL A 129 1.75 -9.30 -11.46
C VAL A 129 0.52 -9.80 -12.21
N CYS A 130 0.20 -11.08 -12.03
CA CYS A 130 -0.96 -11.77 -12.54
C CYS A 130 -1.79 -12.16 -11.33
N HIS A 131 -2.96 -11.52 -11.16
CA HIS A 131 -3.72 -11.49 -9.90
C HIS A 131 -3.98 -12.85 -9.21
N GLN A 132 -3.78 -14.00 -9.87
CA GLN A 132 -3.69 -15.31 -9.21
C GLN A 132 -3.09 -16.36 -10.17
N LEU A 133 -1.88 -16.87 -9.88
CA LEU A 133 -1.44 -18.15 -10.46
C LEU A 133 -2.18 -19.27 -9.70
N GLN A 134 -2.83 -20.20 -10.41
CA GLN A 134 -3.52 -21.31 -9.75
C GLN A 134 -2.50 -22.20 -9.03
N PRO A 135 -2.78 -22.65 -7.78
CA PRO A 135 -1.86 -23.46 -6.98
C PRO A 135 -1.37 -24.73 -7.68
N LEU A 136 -2.20 -25.33 -8.54
CA LEU A 136 -1.85 -26.53 -9.31
C LEU A 136 -0.59 -26.34 -10.18
N TYR A 137 -0.37 -25.15 -10.75
CA TYR A 137 0.81 -24.92 -11.59
C TYR A 137 2.10 -24.93 -10.77
N GLN A 138 2.03 -24.50 -9.52
CA GLN A 138 3.14 -24.61 -8.58
C GLN A 138 3.44 -26.08 -8.25
N GLY A 139 2.40 -26.88 -7.97
CA GLY A 139 2.54 -28.31 -7.76
C GLY A 139 3.14 -29.02 -8.99
N TYR A 140 2.71 -28.68 -10.21
CA TYR A 140 3.30 -29.22 -11.43
C TYR A 140 4.79 -28.88 -11.55
N GLN A 141 5.17 -27.64 -11.27
CA GLN A 141 6.56 -27.22 -11.37
C GLN A 141 7.47 -27.89 -10.33
N MET A 142 6.96 -28.11 -9.11
CA MET A 142 7.68 -28.85 -8.06
C MET A 142 7.97 -30.31 -8.46
N ASN A 143 7.12 -30.94 -9.27
CA ASN A 143 7.28 -32.35 -9.66
C ASN A 143 8.04 -32.54 -10.99
N ARG A 144 7.86 -31.64 -11.96
CA ARG A 144 8.28 -31.83 -13.36
C ARG A 144 9.79 -32.02 -13.55
N SER A 145 10.60 -31.42 -12.69
CA SER A 145 12.06 -31.33 -12.90
C SER A 145 12.87 -32.16 -11.90
N LEU A 146 12.22 -33.05 -11.13
CA LEU A 146 12.90 -33.81 -10.10
C LEU A 146 13.76 -34.95 -10.69
N PRO A 147 14.91 -35.27 -10.06
CA PRO A 147 15.74 -36.41 -10.45
C PRO A 147 15.00 -37.75 -10.35
N ALA A 148 15.52 -38.77 -11.06
CA ALA A 148 14.89 -40.08 -11.18
C ALA A 148 14.66 -40.83 -9.84
N GLU A 149 15.44 -40.51 -8.81
CA GLU A 149 15.28 -41.07 -7.46
C GLU A 149 13.98 -40.67 -6.77
N TYR A 150 13.36 -39.55 -7.16
CA TYR A 150 12.07 -39.10 -6.64
C TYR A 150 10.88 -39.69 -7.41
N GLN A 151 11.11 -40.54 -8.42
CA GLN A 151 10.02 -41.03 -9.27
C GLN A 151 8.93 -41.77 -8.49
N SER A 152 9.29 -42.53 -7.46
CA SER A 152 8.32 -43.24 -6.61
C SER A 152 7.31 -42.29 -5.95
N ILE A 153 7.80 -41.20 -5.34
CA ILE A 153 6.92 -40.21 -4.70
C ILE A 153 6.12 -39.42 -5.74
N VAL A 154 6.74 -39.07 -6.88
CA VAL A 154 6.06 -38.37 -7.97
C VAL A 154 4.87 -39.18 -8.50
N GLN A 155 5.04 -40.49 -8.71
CA GLN A 155 3.94 -41.37 -9.13
C GLN A 155 2.84 -41.47 -8.07
N THR A 156 3.19 -41.42 -6.79
CA THR A 156 2.20 -41.40 -5.71
C THR A 156 1.40 -40.10 -5.73
N ILE A 157 2.08 -38.95 -5.88
CA ILE A 157 1.47 -37.63 -5.96
C ILE A 157 0.51 -37.52 -7.16
N TYR A 158 0.85 -38.11 -8.31
CA TYR A 158 -0.03 -38.10 -9.49
C TYR A 158 -1.37 -38.85 -9.29
N ARG A 159 -1.47 -39.69 -8.25
CA ARG A 159 -2.71 -40.42 -7.93
C ARG A 159 -3.55 -39.70 -6.86
N TRP A 160 -3.10 -38.55 -6.38
CA TRP A 160 -3.86 -37.75 -5.43
C TRP A 160 -5.08 -37.11 -6.09
N THR A 161 -6.07 -36.78 -5.26
CA THR A 161 -7.20 -35.97 -5.69
C THR A 161 -6.79 -34.50 -5.83
N ASP A 162 -7.56 -33.71 -6.59
CA ASP A 162 -7.30 -32.27 -6.75
C ASP A 162 -7.29 -31.51 -5.41
N ALA A 163 -8.11 -31.97 -4.45
CA ALA A 163 -8.15 -31.41 -3.10
C ALA A 163 -6.84 -31.65 -2.33
N GLU A 164 -6.19 -32.79 -2.57
CA GLU A 164 -4.91 -33.14 -1.96
C GLU A 164 -3.72 -32.53 -2.70
N PHE A 165 -3.86 -32.22 -3.98
CA PHE A 165 -2.80 -31.65 -4.83
C PHE A 165 -2.57 -30.16 -4.51
N GLN A 166 -2.11 -29.89 -3.29
CA GLN A 166 -1.79 -28.56 -2.78
C GLN A 166 -0.28 -28.39 -2.64
N PRO A 167 0.29 -27.22 -3.01
CA PRO A 167 1.74 -26.99 -2.97
C PRO A 167 2.40 -27.28 -1.62
N ASP A 168 1.74 -26.92 -0.52
CA ASP A 168 2.28 -27.13 0.83
C ASP A 168 2.36 -28.63 1.18
N LYS A 169 1.34 -29.41 0.81
CA LYS A 169 1.35 -30.87 1.01
C LYS A 169 2.43 -31.53 0.15
N ILE A 170 2.55 -31.11 -1.11
CA ILE A 170 3.56 -31.61 -2.04
C ILE A 170 4.97 -31.35 -1.49
N GLU A 171 5.25 -30.13 -1.02
CA GLU A 171 6.55 -29.79 -0.43
C GLU A 171 6.88 -30.68 0.78
N ILE A 172 5.92 -30.87 1.70
CA ILE A 172 6.13 -31.71 2.89
C ILE A 172 6.51 -33.13 2.48
N GLU A 173 5.75 -33.76 1.59
CA GLU A 173 6.00 -35.15 1.16
C GLU A 173 7.33 -35.29 0.40
N LEU A 174 7.69 -34.30 -0.42
CA LEU A 174 8.96 -34.28 -1.12
C LEU A 174 10.16 -34.16 -0.16
N LEU A 175 10.05 -33.34 0.89
CA LEU A 175 11.09 -33.20 1.92
C LEU A 175 11.19 -34.44 2.82
N LEU A 176 10.07 -35.12 3.10
CA LEU A 176 10.09 -36.42 3.77
C LEU A 176 10.81 -37.47 2.93
N GLU A 177 10.55 -37.49 1.61
CA GLU A 177 11.22 -38.40 0.69
C GLU A 177 12.73 -38.12 0.59
N GLU A 178 13.15 -36.85 0.54
CA GLU A 178 14.58 -36.49 0.57
C GLU A 178 15.27 -37.07 1.82
N ASN A 179 14.62 -36.96 2.98
CA ASN A 179 15.14 -37.54 4.21
C ASN A 179 15.23 -39.07 4.16
N ARG A 180 14.22 -39.75 3.61
CA ARG A 180 14.22 -41.19 3.41
C ARG A 180 15.37 -41.63 2.51
N LEU A 181 15.53 -41.00 1.35
CA LEU A 181 16.60 -41.29 0.38
C LEU A 181 17.99 -41.08 0.99
N ARG A 182 18.17 -40.00 1.78
CA ARG A 182 19.42 -39.73 2.48
C ARG A 182 19.78 -40.84 3.48
N LEU A 183 18.81 -41.39 4.20
CA LEU A 183 19.04 -42.49 5.13
C LEU A 183 19.38 -43.78 4.38
N THR A 184 18.64 -44.10 3.32
CA THR A 184 18.93 -45.29 2.49
C THR A 184 20.35 -45.25 1.93
N ARG A 185 20.81 -44.10 1.40
CA ARG A 185 22.19 -43.96 0.90
C ARG A 185 23.25 -44.21 1.98
N ARG A 186 22.98 -43.83 3.23
CA ARG A 186 23.92 -44.03 4.35
C ARG A 186 24.00 -45.49 4.78
N THR A 187 22.89 -46.21 4.75
CA THR A 187 22.83 -47.63 5.15
C THR A 187 23.55 -48.58 4.19
N TRP A 188 23.76 -48.19 2.92
CA TRP A 188 24.48 -49.01 1.93
C TRP A 188 26.01 -48.79 1.93
N ILE A 189 26.53 -47.91 2.79
CA ILE A 189 27.96 -47.56 2.89
C ILE A 189 28.63 -48.23 4.11
N LEU A 190 27.87 -48.99 4.90
CA LEU A 190 28.35 -49.83 6.01
C LEU A 190 28.26 -51.30 5.63
#